data_AF-A0A2V5KJI1-F1
#
_entry.id   AF-A0A2V5KJI1-F1
#
_cell.length_a   1.000
_cell.length_b   1.000
_cell.length_c   1.000
_cell.angle_alpha   90.00
_cell.angle_beta   90.00
_cell.angle_gamma   90.00
#
_symmetry.space_group_name_H-M   'P 1'
#
loop_
_entity.id
_entity.type
_entity.pdbx_description
1 polymer ?
#
loop_
_entity_poly.entity_id
_entity_poly.type
_entity_poly.pdbx_seq_one_letter_code
_entity_poly.pdbx_strand_id
1 'polypeptide(L)'
;MTNGKKRYSMEDKIRVVCSMLLNDRTCEELAAELGVRPERIARMKRDVCAHLLRKVSSSQAAGQVEPDPSHRQQSEAAKCYEKLEWLKQTVAARTDRKERTAWIDRSPAALPLRVQTELLGLNRSTLYYRPAQREDPIKRKVAEVQTRYPYLGSRRITKLLQREGMAANRSTVRRYMQQSEPAGHGKSSALATNKSMEYQLYAFLNRQANPETTRDPVELDIPSVRLQYGWMDVFGGYH
;
A
#
# COMPACT_ATOMS: atom_id res chain seq x y z
N MET A 1 10.02 -33.41 73.08
CA MET A 1 9.31 -32.34 72.34
C MET A 1 8.36 -32.99 71.36
N THR A 2 7.06 -32.85 71.57
CA THR A 2 6.01 -33.59 70.88
C THR A 2 5.90 -33.14 69.42
N ASN A 3 6.48 -33.93 68.51
CA ASN A 3 6.38 -33.71 67.07
C ASN A 3 4.96 -34.09 66.61
N GLY A 4 4.00 -33.22 66.90
CA GLY A 4 2.65 -33.31 66.37
C GLY A 4 2.73 -33.37 64.85
N LYS A 5 2.23 -34.46 64.26
CA LYS A 5 2.28 -34.67 62.80
C LYS A 5 1.50 -33.55 62.09
N LYS A 6 2.18 -32.46 61.69
CA LYS A 6 1.59 -31.39 60.84
C LYS A 6 0.87 -32.04 59.67
N ARG A 7 -0.44 -31.88 59.51
CA ARG A 7 -1.18 -32.41 58.34
C ARG A 7 -1.16 -31.33 57.26
N TYR A 8 -0.82 -31.70 56.03
CA TYR A 8 -0.79 -30.80 54.87
C TYR A 8 -2.02 -31.07 54.00
N SER A 9 -2.75 -30.01 53.65
CA SER A 9 -3.85 -30.10 52.68
C SER A 9 -3.32 -30.45 51.30
N MET A 10 -4.19 -30.98 50.42
CA MET A 10 -3.81 -31.29 49.06
C MET A 10 -3.36 -30.03 48.30
N GLU A 11 -4.00 -28.89 48.56
CA GLU A 11 -3.63 -27.59 47.99
C GLU A 11 -2.23 -27.13 48.41
N ASP A 12 -1.89 -27.31 49.70
CA ASP A 12 -0.57 -26.97 50.23
C ASP A 12 0.52 -27.84 49.57
N LYS A 13 0.25 -29.14 49.38
CA LYS A 13 1.17 -30.04 48.68
C LYS A 13 1.38 -29.62 47.23
N ILE A 14 0.32 -29.21 46.53
CA ILE A 14 0.39 -28.74 45.15
C ILE A 14 1.23 -27.46 45.06
N ARG A 15 1.01 -26.48 45.95
CA ARG A 15 1.81 -25.25 45.98
C ARG A 15 3.29 -25.53 46.16
N VAL A 16 3.65 -26.43 47.08
CA VAL A 16 5.05 -26.81 47.34
C VAL A 16 5.67 -27.50 46.12
N VAL A 17 4.94 -28.37 45.43
CA VAL A 17 5.43 -29.02 44.19
C VAL A 17 5.53 -28.02 43.03
N CYS A 18 4.59 -27.08 42.90
CA CYS A 18 4.65 -26.02 41.91
C CYS A 18 5.83 -25.07 42.15
N SER A 19 6.11 -24.71 43.41
CA SER A 19 7.28 -23.88 43.73
C SER A 19 8.61 -24.57 43.42
N MET A 20 8.65 -25.92 43.52
CA MET A 20 9.79 -26.73 43.12
C MET A 20 9.99 -26.72 41.60
N LEU A 21 8.90 -26.87 40.83
CA LEU A 21 8.95 -26.92 39.36
C LEU A 21 9.19 -25.55 38.71
N LEU A 22 8.71 -24.47 39.31
CA LEU A 22 8.79 -23.12 38.74
C LEU A 22 10.08 -22.38 39.08
N ASN A 23 10.71 -22.72 40.20
CA ASN A 23 11.89 -21.99 40.71
C ASN A 23 13.15 -22.87 40.82
N ASP A 24 13.13 -24.07 40.24
CA ASP A 24 14.22 -25.07 40.30
C ASP A 24 14.78 -25.34 41.72
N ARG A 25 13.97 -25.11 42.76
CA ARG A 25 14.39 -25.29 44.15
C ARG A 25 14.59 -26.77 44.45
N THR A 26 15.66 -27.08 45.18
CA THR A 26 15.95 -28.46 45.57
C THR A 26 15.00 -28.92 46.68
N CYS A 27 14.78 -30.24 46.76
CA CYS A 27 13.98 -30.84 47.83
C CYS A 27 14.54 -30.52 49.23
N GLU A 28 15.83 -30.22 49.33
CA GLU A 28 16.54 -29.94 50.58
C GLU A 28 16.29 -28.50 51.05
N GLU A 29 16.29 -27.53 50.13
CA GLU A 29 15.96 -26.13 50.43
C GLU A 29 14.50 -25.98 50.91
N LEU A 30 13.57 -26.61 50.20
CA LEU A 30 12.14 -26.59 50.59
C LEU A 30 11.90 -27.36 51.91
N ALA A 31 12.70 -28.39 52.18
CA ALA A 31 12.67 -29.13 53.44
C ALA A 31 13.13 -28.26 54.61
N ALA A 32 14.18 -27.47 54.42
CA ALA A 32 14.69 -26.52 55.41
C ALA A 32 13.67 -25.40 55.70
N GLU A 33 13.08 -24.81 54.65
CA GLU A 33 12.11 -23.69 54.77
C GLU A 33 10.82 -24.12 55.51
N LEU A 34 10.33 -25.33 55.24
CA LEU A 34 9.10 -25.85 55.85
C LEU A 34 9.35 -26.58 57.19
N GLY A 35 10.61 -26.80 57.58
CA GLY A 35 10.99 -27.57 58.76
C GLY A 35 10.57 -29.05 58.66
N VAL A 36 10.70 -29.64 57.48
CA VAL A 36 10.19 -30.97 57.12
C VAL A 36 11.32 -31.82 56.54
N ARG A 37 11.36 -33.13 56.81
CA ARG A 37 12.36 -34.03 56.20
C ARG A 37 12.20 -34.13 54.66
N PRO A 38 13.29 -34.16 53.87
CA PRO A 38 13.24 -34.20 52.39
C PRO A 38 12.37 -35.34 51.81
N GLU A 39 12.37 -36.51 52.44
CA GLU A 39 11.54 -37.67 52.06
C GLU A 39 10.04 -37.35 52.02
N ARG A 40 9.62 -36.41 52.86
CA ARG A 40 8.22 -36.00 52.95
C ARG A 40 7.81 -35.12 51.77
N ILE A 41 8.73 -34.32 51.23
CA ILE A 41 8.51 -33.56 49.98
C ILE A 41 8.48 -34.52 48.79
N ALA A 42 9.37 -35.52 48.77
CA ALA A 42 9.30 -36.60 47.77
C ALA A 42 7.98 -37.37 47.84
N ARG A 43 7.42 -37.58 49.05
CA ARG A 43 6.08 -38.15 49.23
C ARG A 43 4.98 -37.21 48.75
N MET A 44 5.07 -35.91 49.01
CA MET A 44 4.13 -34.91 48.48
C MET A 44 4.11 -34.91 46.95
N LYS A 45 5.27 -35.03 46.29
CA LYS A 45 5.37 -35.18 44.83
C LYS A 45 4.58 -36.40 44.34
N ARG A 46 4.77 -37.56 44.97
CA ARG A 46 4.01 -38.78 44.62
C ARG A 46 2.52 -38.63 44.85
N ASP A 47 2.12 -38.06 45.99
CA ASP A 47 0.72 -37.82 46.33
C ASP A 47 0.04 -36.88 45.31
N VAL A 48 0.73 -35.80 44.90
CA VAL A 48 0.27 -34.84 43.88
C VAL A 48 0.16 -35.50 42.51
N CYS A 49 1.19 -36.23 42.08
CA CYS A 49 1.14 -36.99 40.83
C CYS A 49 -0.03 -37.98 40.82
N ALA A 50 -0.20 -38.78 41.88
CA ALA A 50 -1.29 -39.76 41.98
C ALA A 50 -2.67 -39.09 41.97
N HIS A 51 -2.84 -37.96 42.65
CA HIS A 51 -4.08 -37.21 42.65
C HIS A 51 -4.41 -36.60 41.28
N LEU A 52 -3.40 -36.04 40.59
CA LEU A 52 -3.55 -35.47 39.24
C LEU A 52 -3.87 -36.57 38.22
N LEU A 53 -3.13 -37.68 38.24
CA LEU A 53 -3.40 -38.85 37.40
C LEU A 53 -4.83 -39.35 37.61
N ARG A 54 -5.27 -39.49 38.87
CA ARG A 54 -6.65 -39.90 39.18
C ARG A 54 -7.68 -38.92 38.63
N LYS A 55 -7.45 -37.60 38.77
CA LYS A 55 -8.36 -36.56 38.23
C LYS A 55 -8.45 -36.62 36.70
N VAL A 56 -7.31 -36.76 36.02
CA VAL A 56 -7.26 -36.87 34.55
C VAL A 56 -7.94 -38.16 34.09
N SER A 57 -7.68 -39.30 34.74
CA SER A 57 -8.30 -40.58 34.39
C SER A 57 -9.81 -40.59 34.70
N SER A 58 -10.27 -40.03 35.82
CA SER A 58 -11.71 -39.86 36.09
C SER A 58 -12.38 -38.90 35.10
N SER A 59 -11.64 -37.90 34.62
CA SER A 59 -12.09 -36.96 33.60
C SER A 59 -12.15 -37.59 32.19
N GLN A 60 -11.45 -38.69 31.93
CA GLN A 60 -11.53 -39.44 30.67
C GLN A 60 -12.61 -40.53 30.69
N ALA A 61 -12.93 -41.11 31.86
CA ALA A 61 -13.99 -42.12 32.00
C ALA A 61 -15.41 -41.51 32.03
N ALA A 62 -15.55 -40.26 32.47
CA ALA A 62 -16.79 -39.49 32.36
C ALA A 62 -16.69 -38.59 31.12
N GLY A 63 -17.26 -39.02 29.99
CA GLY A 63 -17.33 -38.28 28.72
C GLY A 63 -18.19 -37.00 28.74
N GLN A 64 -18.16 -36.24 29.83
CA GLN A 64 -18.74 -34.92 29.98
C GLN A 64 -17.74 -34.03 30.74
N VAL A 65 -16.58 -33.79 30.14
CA VAL A 65 -15.85 -32.56 30.45
C VAL A 65 -16.54 -31.49 29.62
N GLU A 66 -17.52 -30.81 30.22
CA GLU A 66 -17.89 -29.48 29.70
C GLU A 66 -16.58 -28.69 29.61
N PRO A 67 -16.15 -28.29 28.41
CA PRO A 67 -14.91 -27.56 28.26
C PRO A 67 -15.04 -26.27 29.07
N ASP A 68 -14.10 -26.05 29.97
CA ASP A 68 -13.96 -24.83 30.76
C ASP A 68 -14.29 -23.63 29.83
N PRO A 69 -15.23 -22.73 30.18
CA PRO A 69 -15.72 -21.68 29.27
C PRO A 69 -14.59 -20.85 28.64
N SER A 70 -13.45 -20.76 29.32
CA SER A 70 -12.18 -20.21 28.86
C SER A 70 -11.63 -20.88 27.58
N HIS A 71 -11.61 -22.22 27.50
CA HIS A 71 -11.14 -22.97 26.33
C HIS A 71 -12.10 -22.87 25.15
N ARG A 72 -13.42 -22.80 25.41
CA ARG A 72 -14.43 -22.62 24.37
C ARG A 72 -14.27 -21.25 23.69
N GLN A 73 -14.11 -20.20 24.49
CA GLN A 73 -13.83 -18.84 24.00
C GLN A 73 -12.52 -18.76 23.20
N GLN A 74 -11.45 -19.44 23.65
CA GLN A 74 -10.18 -19.50 22.91
C GLN A 74 -10.33 -20.19 21.54
N SER A 75 -11.13 -21.26 21.46
CA SER A 75 -11.37 -21.97 20.20
C SER A 75 -12.19 -21.12 19.21
N GLU A 76 -13.13 -20.32 19.71
CA GLU A 76 -13.94 -19.41 18.90
C GLU A 76 -13.11 -18.22 18.40
N ALA A 77 -12.23 -17.69 19.26
CA ALA A 77 -11.28 -16.64 18.88
C ALA A 77 -10.32 -17.10 17.78
N ALA A 78 -9.80 -18.33 17.87
CA ALA A 78 -8.93 -18.92 16.85
C ALA A 78 -9.66 -19.03 15.49
N LYS A 79 -10.89 -19.54 15.48
CA LYS A 79 -11.72 -19.63 14.26
C LYS A 79 -12.01 -18.24 13.67
N CYS A 80 -12.22 -17.23 14.51
CA CYS A 80 -12.41 -15.86 14.04
C CYS A 80 -11.13 -15.28 13.42
N TYR A 81 -9.97 -15.59 13.99
CA TYR A 81 -8.68 -15.17 13.45
C TYR A 81 -8.41 -15.76 12.07
N GLU A 82 -8.64 -17.07 11.89
CA GLU A 82 -8.50 -17.74 10.59
C GLU A 82 -9.39 -17.13 9.51
N LYS A 83 -10.66 -16.85 9.86
CA LYS A 83 -11.62 -16.19 8.94
C LYS A 83 -11.18 -14.78 8.57
N LEU A 84 -10.67 -14.01 9.54
CA LEU A 84 -10.16 -12.66 9.30
C LEU A 84 -8.93 -12.69 8.38
N GLU A 85 -8.01 -13.63 8.60
CA GLU A 85 -6.81 -13.77 7.78
C GLU A 85 -7.16 -14.15 6.34
N TRP A 86 -8.09 -15.08 6.16
CA TRP A 86 -8.62 -15.42 4.83
C TRP A 86 -9.28 -14.22 4.13
N LEU A 87 -10.08 -13.42 4.86
CA LEU A 87 -10.69 -12.21 4.30
C LEU A 87 -9.65 -11.17 3.88
N LYS A 88 -8.65 -10.90 4.73
CA LYS A 88 -7.53 -9.97 4.42
C LYS A 88 -6.84 -10.38 3.12
N GLN A 89 -6.50 -11.66 2.99
CA GLN A 89 -5.84 -12.20 1.80
C GLN A 89 -6.72 -12.12 0.55
N THR A 90 -8.01 -12.47 0.67
CA THR A 90 -8.96 -12.44 -0.44
C THR A 90 -9.19 -11.02 -0.96
N VAL A 91 -9.34 -10.06 -0.04
CA VAL A 91 -9.49 -8.63 -0.39
C VAL A 91 -8.23 -8.14 -1.11
N ALA A 92 -7.04 -8.42 -0.55
CA ALA A 92 -5.79 -8.00 -1.17
C ALA A 92 -5.55 -8.60 -2.57
N ALA A 93 -6.01 -9.83 -2.81
CA ALA A 93 -5.85 -10.51 -4.09
C ALA A 93 -6.82 -10.03 -5.18
N ARG A 94 -8.03 -9.61 -4.80
CA ARG A 94 -9.11 -9.28 -5.75
C ARG A 94 -9.29 -7.79 -6.04
N THR A 95 -8.63 -6.91 -5.29
CA THR A 95 -8.86 -5.46 -5.38
C THR A 95 -7.57 -4.68 -5.59
N ASP A 96 -7.65 -3.62 -6.39
CA ASP A 96 -6.49 -2.75 -6.59
C ASP A 96 -6.24 -1.90 -5.34
N ARG A 97 -4.98 -1.49 -5.17
CA ARG A 97 -4.57 -0.66 -4.04
C ARG A 97 -5.33 0.68 -4.00
N LYS A 98 -5.62 1.29 -5.15
CA LYS A 98 -6.37 2.55 -5.22
C LYS A 98 -7.79 2.39 -4.69
N GLU A 99 -8.46 1.30 -5.03
CA GLU A 99 -9.81 1.00 -4.57
C GLU A 99 -9.84 0.78 -3.06
N ARG A 100 -8.88 -0.01 -2.53
CA ARG A 100 -8.74 -0.22 -1.09
C ARG A 100 -8.49 1.06 -0.32
N THR A 101 -7.71 2.01 -0.88
CA THR A 101 -7.51 3.32 -0.23
C THR A 101 -8.78 4.17 -0.19
N ALA A 102 -9.72 3.95 -1.12
CA ALA A 102 -11.00 4.66 -1.14
C ALA A 102 -11.99 4.15 -0.08
N TRP A 103 -11.84 2.90 0.40
CA TRP A 103 -12.67 2.32 1.47
C TRP A 103 -12.28 2.78 2.87
N ILE A 104 -11.26 3.62 3.00
CA ILE A 104 -10.83 4.13 4.30
C ILE A 104 -11.84 5.17 4.79
N ASP A 105 -12.49 4.86 5.90
CA ASP A 105 -13.39 5.78 6.58
C ASP A 105 -12.60 6.61 7.61
N ARG A 106 -12.66 7.93 7.46
CA ARG A 106 -12.03 8.90 8.38
C ARG A 106 -13.02 9.52 9.36
N SER A 107 -14.26 9.03 9.39
CA SER A 107 -15.28 9.47 10.32
C SER A 107 -14.90 9.12 11.78
N PRO A 108 -15.35 9.93 12.76
CA PRO A 108 -15.04 9.69 14.17
C PRO A 108 -15.72 8.44 14.75
N ALA A 109 -16.73 7.89 14.07
CA ALA A 109 -17.41 6.65 14.44
C ALA A 109 -16.75 5.39 13.85
N ALA A 110 -15.79 5.56 12.94
CA ALA A 110 -15.11 4.46 12.28
C ALA A 110 -14.05 3.80 13.17
N LEU A 111 -13.65 2.58 12.80
CA LEU A 111 -12.49 1.91 13.38
C LEU A 111 -11.23 2.80 13.28
N PRO A 112 -10.26 2.69 14.20
CA PRO A 112 -9.02 3.42 14.08
C PRO A 112 -8.33 3.14 12.75
N LEU A 113 -7.73 4.16 12.12
CA LEU A 113 -7.05 4.03 10.83
C LEU A 113 -6.03 2.89 10.79
N ARG A 114 -5.37 2.60 11.91
CA ARG A 114 -4.45 1.47 12.05
C ARG A 114 -5.14 0.13 11.77
N VAL A 115 -6.30 -0.09 12.39
CA VAL A 115 -7.07 -1.33 12.24
C VAL A 115 -7.61 -1.43 10.82
N GLN A 116 -8.13 -0.33 10.27
CA GLN A 116 -8.60 -0.30 8.87
C GLN A 116 -7.48 -0.64 7.89
N THR A 117 -6.28 -0.05 8.05
CA THR A 117 -5.15 -0.36 7.16
C THR A 117 -4.69 -1.81 7.26
N GLU A 118 -4.75 -2.39 8.45
CA GLU A 118 -4.36 -3.79 8.66
C GLU A 118 -5.38 -4.75 8.04
N LEU A 119 -6.68 -4.46 8.17
CA LEU A 119 -7.75 -5.25 7.55
C LEU A 119 -7.74 -5.15 6.02
N LEU A 120 -7.38 -3.98 5.48
CA LEU A 120 -7.31 -3.75 4.04
C LEU A 120 -5.96 -4.16 3.43
N GLY A 121 -4.98 -4.60 4.23
CA GLY A 121 -3.63 -4.95 3.76
C GLY A 121 -2.89 -3.76 3.13
N LEU A 122 -3.07 -2.56 3.69
CA LEU A 122 -2.45 -1.31 3.24
C LEU A 122 -1.33 -0.87 4.18
N ASN A 123 -0.24 -0.32 3.62
CA ASN A 123 0.81 0.28 4.44
C ASN A 123 0.41 1.71 4.86
N ARG A 124 0.45 1.98 6.17
CA ARG A 124 0.09 3.28 6.76
C ARG A 124 0.89 4.45 6.19
N SER A 125 2.17 4.27 5.87
CA SER A 125 3.01 5.34 5.30
C SER A 125 2.44 5.91 4.00
N THR A 126 1.72 5.07 3.26
CA THR A 126 1.16 5.43 1.97
C THR A 126 -0.08 6.30 2.06
N LEU A 127 -0.79 6.29 3.20
CA LEU A 127 -1.95 7.15 3.43
C LEU A 127 -1.58 8.61 3.65
N TYR A 128 -0.41 8.84 4.23
CA TYR A 128 0.13 10.17 4.48
C TYR A 128 1.00 10.66 3.32
N TYR A 129 1.30 9.79 2.35
CA TYR A 129 2.04 10.17 1.17
C TYR A 129 1.20 11.12 0.31
N ARG A 130 1.55 12.41 0.36
CA ARG A 130 1.12 13.37 -0.63
C ARG A 130 2.20 13.43 -1.70
N PRO A 131 1.91 13.10 -2.98
CA PRO A 131 2.87 13.28 -4.04
C PRO A 131 3.24 14.77 -4.07
N ALA A 132 4.52 15.07 -3.82
CA ALA A 132 5.00 16.43 -3.94
C ALA A 132 4.86 16.84 -5.41
N GLN A 133 4.05 17.85 -5.69
CA GLN A 133 4.05 18.56 -6.97
C GLN A 133 5.34 19.38 -7.09
N ARG A 134 6.51 18.73 -7.06
CA ARG A 134 7.72 19.37 -7.54
C ARG A 134 7.63 19.33 -9.05
N GLU A 135 7.09 20.39 -9.63
CA GLU A 135 7.21 20.59 -11.08
C GLU A 135 8.70 20.63 -11.41
N ASP A 136 9.15 19.68 -12.24
CA ASP A 136 10.53 19.66 -12.69
C ASP A 136 10.82 21.00 -13.38
N PRO A 137 11.82 21.80 -12.93
CA PRO A 137 12.11 23.11 -13.52
C PRO A 137 12.45 22.99 -15.00
N ILE A 138 13.05 21.86 -15.39
CA ILE A 138 13.32 21.49 -16.78
C ILE A 138 12.02 21.33 -17.58
N LYS A 139 10.99 20.69 -17.02
CA LYS A 139 9.69 20.52 -17.69
C LYS A 139 9.03 21.87 -17.95
N ARG A 140 9.03 22.76 -16.96
CA ARG A 140 8.48 24.11 -17.09
C ARG A 140 9.24 24.93 -18.15
N LYS A 141 10.58 24.90 -18.13
CA LYS A 141 11.38 25.63 -19.11
C LYS A 141 11.23 25.08 -20.53
N VAL A 142 11.15 23.75 -20.68
CA VAL A 142 10.88 23.14 -21.99
C VAL A 142 9.54 23.62 -22.55
N ALA A 143 8.49 23.68 -21.73
CA ALA A 143 7.19 24.20 -22.17
C ALA A 143 7.25 25.69 -22.57
N GLU A 144 7.99 26.51 -21.81
CA GLU A 144 8.22 27.93 -22.13
C GLU A 144 8.94 28.12 -23.48
N VAL A 145 10.05 27.39 -23.68
CA VAL A 145 10.84 27.45 -24.91
C VAL A 145 10.05 26.92 -26.11
N GLN A 146 9.29 25.83 -25.94
CA GLN A 146 8.43 25.28 -26.99
C GLN A 146 7.33 26.27 -27.38
N THR A 147 6.78 27.01 -26.42
CA THR A 147 5.76 28.03 -26.66
C THR A 147 6.35 29.24 -27.39
N ARG A 148 7.54 29.69 -26.99
CA ARG A 148 8.21 30.84 -27.59
C ARG A 148 8.80 30.54 -28.97
N TYR A 149 9.26 29.31 -29.20
CA TYR A 149 9.95 28.89 -30.41
C TYR A 149 9.46 27.50 -30.87
N PRO A 150 8.25 27.39 -31.45
CA PRO A 150 7.62 26.11 -31.79
C PRO A 150 8.38 25.29 -32.83
N TYR A 151 9.25 25.93 -33.63
CA TYR A 151 10.10 25.29 -34.63
C TYR A 151 11.36 24.63 -34.06
N LEU A 152 11.65 24.79 -32.76
CA LEU A 152 12.83 24.18 -32.15
C LEU A 152 12.54 22.73 -31.73
N GLY A 153 13.22 21.78 -32.37
CA GLY A 153 13.20 20.39 -31.94
C GLY A 153 14.04 20.13 -30.69
N SER A 154 13.81 18.96 -30.06
CA SER A 154 14.49 18.51 -28.83
C SER A 154 15.99 18.75 -28.78
N ARG A 155 16.72 18.52 -29.89
CA ARG A 155 18.19 18.73 -29.97
C ARG A 155 18.60 20.19 -29.69
N ARG A 156 17.86 21.16 -30.22
CA ARG A 156 18.17 22.58 -30.07
C ARG A 156 17.77 23.08 -28.68
N ILE A 157 16.61 22.61 -28.18
CA ILE A 157 16.14 22.92 -26.82
C ILE A 157 17.12 22.39 -25.77
N THR A 158 17.64 21.17 -25.92
CA THR A 158 18.64 20.63 -24.97
C THR A 158 19.89 21.50 -24.90
N LYS A 159 20.43 21.96 -26.03
CA LYS A 159 21.60 22.85 -26.05
C LYS A 159 21.31 24.21 -25.40
N LEU A 160 20.10 24.75 -25.58
CA LEU A 160 19.67 25.99 -24.95
C LEU A 160 19.65 25.84 -23.43
N LEU A 161 19.01 24.79 -22.92
CA LEU A 161 18.94 24.51 -21.48
C LEU A 161 20.32 24.29 -20.86
N GLN A 162 21.23 23.61 -21.58
CA GLN A 162 22.61 23.42 -21.13
C GLN A 162 23.40 24.73 -21.05
N ARG A 163 23.16 25.67 -21.97
CA ARG A 163 23.75 27.02 -21.91
C ARG A 163 23.22 27.85 -20.74
N GLU A 164 21.97 27.61 -20.34
CA GLU A 164 21.36 28.20 -19.15
C GLU A 164 21.79 27.51 -17.84
N GLY A 165 22.75 26.57 -17.88
CA GLY A 165 23.26 25.88 -16.71
C GLY A 165 22.40 24.71 -16.21
N MET A 166 21.34 24.32 -16.94
CA MET A 166 20.52 23.16 -16.59
C MET A 166 21.10 21.86 -17.17
N ALA A 167 21.29 20.87 -16.30
CA ALA A 167 21.70 19.51 -16.69
C ALA A 167 20.55 18.74 -17.37
N ALA A 168 20.17 19.16 -18.57
CA ALA A 168 19.11 18.54 -19.36
C ALA A 168 19.69 17.49 -20.32
N ASN A 169 19.11 16.28 -20.29
CA ASN A 169 19.37 15.24 -21.30
C ASN A 169 18.34 15.36 -22.45
N ARG A 170 18.78 15.07 -23.68
CA ARG A 170 17.91 15.04 -24.87
C ARG A 170 16.73 14.10 -24.72
N SER A 171 16.91 12.92 -24.11
CA SER A 171 15.81 11.97 -23.87
C SER A 171 14.74 12.55 -22.94
N THR A 172 15.17 13.22 -21.87
CA THR A 172 14.31 13.92 -20.90
C THR A 172 13.55 15.06 -21.55
N VAL A 173 14.23 15.89 -22.35
CA VAL A 173 13.59 17.01 -23.08
C VAL A 173 12.56 16.49 -24.06
N ARG A 174 12.87 15.45 -24.84
CA ARG A 174 11.92 14.83 -25.77
C ARG A 174 10.66 14.32 -25.06
N ARG A 175 10.82 13.67 -23.91
CA ARG A 175 9.69 13.20 -23.09
C ARG A 175 8.83 14.37 -22.62
N TYR A 176 9.43 15.45 -22.14
CA TYR A 176 8.68 16.63 -21.69
C TYR A 176 7.98 17.37 -22.83
N MET A 177 8.59 17.45 -24.02
CA MET A 177 7.92 17.98 -25.22
C MET A 177 6.65 17.18 -25.54
N GLN A 178 6.74 15.85 -25.59
CA GLN A 178 5.59 14.97 -25.86
C GLN A 178 4.50 15.05 -24.79
N GLN A 179 4.87 15.34 -23.53
CA GLN A 179 3.91 15.53 -22.44
C GLN A 179 3.26 16.92 -22.42
N SER A 180 3.87 17.91 -23.08
CA SER A 180 3.40 19.31 -23.12
C SER A 180 2.63 19.63 -24.41
N GLU A 181 2.83 18.83 -25.46
CA GLU A 181 2.02 18.85 -26.67
C GLU A 181 0.57 18.40 -26.36
N PRO A 182 -0.46 19.11 -26.87
CA PRO A 182 -1.83 18.63 -26.77
C PRO A 182 -1.95 17.28 -27.49
N ALA A 183 -2.72 16.36 -26.90
CA ALA A 183 -2.88 14.96 -27.33
C ALA A 183 -3.43 14.74 -28.77
N GLY A 184 -3.60 15.78 -29.57
CA GLY A 184 -4.01 15.72 -30.99
C GLY A 184 -2.89 15.89 -32.01
N HIS A 185 -1.69 16.34 -31.63
CA HIS A 185 -0.58 16.55 -32.57
C HIS A 185 0.28 15.29 -32.67
N GLY A 186 -0.36 14.19 -33.05
CA GLY A 186 0.30 12.92 -33.30
C GLY A 186 1.37 13.09 -34.38
N LYS A 187 2.62 12.76 -34.02
CA LYS A 187 3.70 12.24 -34.88
C LYS A 187 3.68 12.82 -36.32
N SER A 188 4.60 13.73 -36.60
CA SER A 188 5.10 13.97 -37.96
C SER A 188 5.85 12.73 -38.50
N SER A 189 5.10 11.65 -38.72
CA SER A 189 5.52 10.39 -39.33
C SER A 189 4.30 9.76 -40.01
N ALA A 190 3.64 10.55 -40.86
CA ALA A 190 2.78 10.12 -41.96
C ALA A 190 2.40 11.36 -42.81
N LEU A 191 3.38 12.23 -43.12
CA LEU A 191 3.22 13.25 -44.17
C LEU A 191 3.30 12.55 -45.53
N ALA A 192 2.20 11.91 -45.88
CA ALA A 192 1.77 11.39 -47.17
C ALA A 192 0.68 10.39 -46.76
N THR A 193 -0.61 10.73 -46.75
CA THR A 193 -1.47 10.21 -47.83
C THR A 193 -2.80 10.97 -47.96
N ASN A 194 -3.22 11.86 -47.05
CA ASN A 194 -4.56 12.50 -47.15
C ASN A 194 -4.56 14.03 -47.17
N LYS A 195 -3.51 14.68 -47.69
CA LYS A 195 -3.52 16.11 -48.02
C LYS A 195 -4.08 16.42 -49.42
N SER A 196 -4.42 15.40 -50.23
CA SER A 196 -4.77 15.61 -51.64
C SER A 196 -6.13 16.26 -51.86
N MET A 197 -7.15 15.92 -51.06
CA MET A 197 -8.52 16.38 -51.32
C MET A 197 -8.76 17.82 -50.85
N GLU A 198 -8.28 18.17 -49.65
CA GLU A 198 -8.38 19.54 -49.13
C GLU A 198 -7.55 20.52 -49.97
N TYR A 199 -6.34 20.12 -50.40
CA TYR A 199 -5.52 20.92 -51.31
C TYR A 199 -6.18 21.11 -52.67
N GLN A 200 -6.82 20.07 -53.21
CA GLN A 200 -7.57 20.17 -54.47
C GLN A 200 -8.77 21.11 -54.34
N LEU A 201 -9.50 21.06 -53.22
CA LEU A 201 -10.63 21.95 -52.96
C LEU A 201 -10.16 23.41 -52.81
N TYR A 202 -9.07 23.63 -52.08
CA TYR A 202 -8.50 24.97 -51.85
C TYR A 202 -7.92 25.58 -53.14
N ALA A 203 -7.22 24.77 -53.95
CA ALA A 203 -6.72 25.18 -55.26
C ALA A 203 -7.87 25.48 -56.25
N PHE A 204 -8.96 24.71 -56.19
CA PHE A 204 -10.16 24.94 -56.99
C PHE A 204 -10.85 26.26 -56.64
N LEU A 205 -11.09 26.51 -55.35
CA LEU A 205 -11.73 27.74 -54.87
C LEU A 205 -10.87 28.98 -55.16
N ASN A 206 -9.54 28.90 -54.99
CA ASN A 206 -8.64 30.01 -55.31
C ASN A 206 -8.58 30.29 -56.82
N ARG A 207 -8.66 29.26 -57.68
CA ARG A 207 -8.76 29.45 -59.14
C ARG A 207 -10.04 30.17 -59.56
N GLN A 208 -11.14 29.96 -58.85
CA GLN A 208 -12.40 30.66 -59.14
C GLN A 208 -12.40 32.10 -58.61
N ALA A 209 -11.73 32.35 -57.48
CA ALA A 209 -11.71 33.68 -56.86
C ALA A 209 -10.72 34.66 -57.51
N ASN A 210 -9.64 34.18 -58.16
CA ASN A 210 -8.61 35.04 -58.76
C ASN A 210 -8.09 34.46 -60.09
N PRO A 211 -8.80 34.70 -61.22
CA PRO A 211 -8.42 34.13 -62.52
C PRO A 211 -7.15 34.73 -63.12
N GLU A 212 -6.74 35.94 -62.71
CA GLU A 212 -5.65 36.72 -63.32
C GLU A 212 -4.29 36.61 -62.57
N THR A 213 -4.21 35.87 -61.46
CA THR A 213 -2.99 35.82 -60.64
C THR A 213 -2.29 34.47 -60.76
N THR A 214 -1.29 34.40 -61.64
CA THR A 214 -0.33 33.27 -61.74
C THR A 214 0.67 33.29 -60.59
N ARG A 215 0.20 33.34 -59.34
CA ARG A 215 1.05 33.11 -58.17
C ARG A 215 0.63 31.80 -57.55
N ASP A 216 1.60 30.92 -57.33
CA ASP A 216 1.39 29.70 -56.57
C ASP A 216 0.76 30.06 -55.21
N PRO A 217 -0.31 29.37 -54.79
CA PRO A 217 -0.92 29.64 -53.51
C PRO A 217 0.10 29.39 -52.40
N VAL A 218 0.46 30.44 -51.67
CA VAL A 218 1.30 30.30 -50.48
C VAL A 218 0.39 29.82 -49.36
N GLU A 219 0.43 28.53 -49.03
CA GLU A 219 -0.12 28.01 -47.78
C GLU A 219 0.61 28.69 -46.61
N LEU A 220 -0.06 29.63 -45.94
CA LEU A 220 0.34 30.07 -44.60
C LEU A 220 -0.27 29.11 -43.59
N ASP A 221 0.42 28.00 -43.35
CA ASP A 221 0.07 27.02 -42.32
C ASP A 221 0.37 27.63 -40.94
N ILE A 222 -0.62 28.22 -40.28
CA ILE A 222 -0.52 28.70 -38.88
C ILE A 222 -1.11 27.61 -37.99
N PRO A 223 -0.33 26.72 -37.37
CA PRO A 223 -0.86 25.43 -36.89
C PRO A 223 -1.72 25.51 -35.62
N SER A 224 -1.72 26.64 -34.89
CA SER A 224 -2.62 26.99 -33.77
C SER A 224 -1.97 28.09 -32.91
N VAL A 225 -2.77 28.90 -32.23
CA VAL A 225 -2.29 29.97 -31.33
C VAL A 225 -2.65 29.63 -29.88
N ARG A 226 -1.66 29.65 -28.99
CA ARG A 226 -1.88 29.43 -27.56
C ARG A 226 -2.44 30.69 -26.91
N LEU A 227 -3.54 30.56 -26.19
CA LEU A 227 -4.20 31.59 -25.40
C LEU A 227 -3.98 31.34 -23.89
N GLN A 228 -4.30 32.33 -23.05
CA GLN A 228 -4.05 32.24 -21.60
C GLN A 228 -4.69 31.03 -20.93
N TYR A 229 -5.81 30.52 -21.47
CA TYR A 229 -6.59 29.42 -20.89
C TYR A 229 -6.87 28.27 -21.86
N GLY A 230 -6.13 28.17 -22.97
CA GLY A 230 -6.35 27.11 -23.96
C GLY A 230 -5.61 27.35 -25.27
N TRP A 231 -5.98 26.61 -26.30
CA TRP A 231 -5.48 26.74 -27.66
C TRP A 231 -6.63 27.07 -28.60
N MET A 232 -6.35 27.93 -29.57
CA MET A 232 -7.29 28.22 -30.65
C MET A 232 -6.69 27.70 -31.97
N ASP A 233 -7.45 26.87 -32.68
CA ASP A 233 -7.08 26.42 -34.02
C ASP A 233 -7.49 27.44 -35.10
N VAL A 234 -7.07 27.19 -36.35
CA VAL A 234 -7.33 28.08 -37.50
C VAL A 234 -8.81 28.14 -37.87
N PHE A 235 -9.60 27.16 -37.42
CA PHE A 235 -11.03 27.05 -37.67
C PHE A 235 -11.88 27.62 -36.52
N GLY A 236 -11.25 28.20 -35.49
CA GLY A 236 -11.91 28.81 -34.34
C GLY A 236 -12.29 27.84 -33.22
N GLY A 237 -11.81 26.60 -33.26
CA GLY A 237 -11.97 25.60 -32.20
C GLY A 237 -11.08 25.90 -30.99
N TYR A 238 -11.66 25.85 -29.78
CA TYR A 238 -10.98 26.15 -28.51
C TYR A 238 -10.73 24.86 -27.70
N HIS A 239 -9.49 24.63 -27.23
CA HIS A 239 -9.04 23.41 -26.56
C HIS A 239 -8.24 23.64 -25.28
#